data_AF-A0A7C7QMU9-F1
#
_entry.id   AF-A0A7C7QMU9-F1
#
_cell.length_a   1.000
_cell.length_b   1.000
_cell.length_c   1.000
_cell.angle_alpha   90.00
_cell.angle_beta   90.00
_cell.angle_gamma   90.00
#
_symmetry.space_group_name_H-M   'P 1'
#
loop_
_entity.id
_entity.type
_entity.pdbx_description
1 polymer ?
#
loop_
_entity_poly.entity_id
_entity_poly.type
_entity_poly.pdbx_seq_one_letter_code
_entity_poly.pdbx_strand_id
1 'polypeptide(L)' 'MLNAGDVVSLRLPGAGGYGDPLERDPDLLLADVRDGKVTLESARRDYKVVIDPQTLTIDEAATAKLRSS' A
#
# COMPACT_ATOMS: atom_id res chain seq x y z
N MET A 1 -13.11 -22.59 -25.95
CA MET A 1 -12.98 -23.54 -24.84
C MET A 1 -11.59 -23.40 -24.28
N LEU A 2 -11.43 -23.54 -22.96
CA LEU A 2 -10.12 -23.66 -22.32
C LEU A 2 -9.58 -25.07 -22.53
N ASN A 3 -8.28 -25.19 -22.78
CA ASN A 3 -7.57 -26.44 -23.03
C ASN A 3 -6.61 -26.77 -21.89
N ALA A 4 -6.14 -28.02 -21.84
CA ALA A 4 -5.07 -28.40 -20.93
C ALA A 4 -3.80 -27.58 -21.22
N GLY A 5 -3.29 -26.90 -20.18
CA GLY A 5 -2.13 -26.00 -20.28
C GLY A 5 -2.46 -24.51 -20.30
N ASP A 6 -3.74 -24.13 -20.44
CA ASP A 6 -4.14 -22.72 -20.40
C ASP A 6 -4.05 -22.14 -18.97
N VAL A 7 -3.56 -20.91 -18.85
CA VAL A 7 -3.55 -20.16 -17.59
C VAL A 7 -4.75 -19.23 -17.54
N VAL A 8 -5.58 -19.38 -16.51
CA VAL A 8 -6.68 -18.45 -16.22
C VAL A 8 -6.23 -17.51 -15.09
N SER A 9 -6.23 -16.21 -15.36
CA SER A 9 -5.97 -15.16 -14.37
C SER A 9 -7.25 -14.40 -14.06
N LEU A 10 -7.64 -14.41 -12.79
CA LEU A 10 -8.79 -13.66 -12.30
C LEU A 10 -8.28 -12.41 -11.57
N ARG A 11 -8.62 -11.23 -12.09
CA ARG A 11 -8.39 -9.95 -11.41
C ARG A 11 -9.73 -9.43 -10.91
N LEU A 12 -10.00 -9.69 -9.64
CA LEU A 12 -11.23 -9.27 -9.00
C LEU A 12 -11.12 -7.79 -8.58
N PRO A 13 -12.23 -7.03 -8.60
CA PRO A 13 -12.23 -5.67 -8.10
C PRO A 13 -11.97 -5.65 -6.59
N GLY A 14 -11.28 -4.61 -6.12
CA GLY A 14 -11.15 -4.31 -4.70
C GLY A 14 -12.38 -3.56 -4.16
N ALA A 15 -12.40 -3.31 -2.86
CA ALA A 15 -13.36 -2.41 -2.24
C ALA A 15 -12.99 -0.93 -2.49
N GLY A 16 -13.96 -0.02 -2.36
CA GLY A 16 -13.71 1.42 -2.36
C GLY A 16 -13.10 1.90 -1.02
N GLY A 17 -12.33 2.98 -1.07
CA GLY A 17 -11.79 3.65 0.12
C GLY A 17 -12.81 4.60 0.79
N TYR A 18 -12.53 5.00 2.03
CA TYR A 18 -13.32 5.97 2.78
C TYR A 18 -12.39 6.93 3.55
N GLY A 19 -12.73 8.22 3.56
CA GLY A 19 -11.96 9.27 4.25
C GLY A 19 -10.74 9.77 3.46
N ASP A 20 -9.98 10.68 4.07
CA ASP A 20 -8.71 11.17 3.53
C ASP A 20 -7.58 10.16 3.81
N PRO A 21 -6.86 9.67 2.78
CA PRO A 21 -5.69 8.81 2.97
C PRO A 21 -4.62 9.39 3.90
N LEU A 22 -4.49 10.72 4.01
CA LEU A 22 -3.51 11.35 4.89
C LEU A 22 -3.84 11.22 6.38
N GLU A 23 -5.11 11.03 6.71
CA GLU A 23 -5.60 10.80 8.07
C GLU A 23 -5.45 9.34 8.52
N ARG A 24 -5.11 8.43 7.59
CA ARG A 24 -4.82 7.02 7.92
C ARG A 24 -3.63 6.94 8.88
N ASP A 25 -3.83 6.21 9.98
CA ASP A 25 -2.78 5.83 10.92
C ASP A 25 -1.63 5.09 10.18
N PRO A 26 -0.40 5.64 10.19
CA PRO A 26 0.76 5.01 9.57
C PRO A 26 1.06 3.59 10.06
N ASP A 27 0.78 3.25 11.32
CA ASP A 27 1.05 1.91 11.86
C ASP A 27 0.06 0.87 11.29
N LEU A 28 -1.20 1.26 11.12
CA LEU A 28 -2.19 0.41 10.45
C LEU A 28 -1.85 0.24 8.96
N LEU A 29 -1.35 1.29 8.32
CA LEU A 29 -0.86 1.20 6.94
C LEU A 29 0.35 0.27 6.82
N LEU A 30 1.28 0.30 7.79
CA LEU A 30 2.42 -0.60 7.81
C LEU A 30 1.98 -2.06 7.93
N ALA A 31 0.95 -2.35 8.73
CA ALA A 31 0.35 -3.67 8.79
C ALA A 31 -0.23 -4.11 7.43
N ASP A 32 -0.95 -3.22 6.74
CA ASP A 32 -1.49 -3.50 5.40
C ASP A 32 -0.38 -3.77 4.37
N VAL A 33 0.77 -3.10 4.48
CA VAL A 33 1.94 -3.36 3.64
C VAL A 33 2.57 -4.72 3.95
N ARG A 34 2.71 -5.06 5.23
CA ARG A 34 3.21 -6.39 5.66
C ARG A 34 2.29 -7.52 5.22
N ASP A 35 0.98 -7.27 5.19
CA ASP A 35 -0.02 -8.21 4.70
C ASP A 35 -0.10 -8.28 3.16
N GLY A 36 0.66 -7.45 2.44
CA GLY A 36 0.65 -7.39 0.97
C GLY A 36 -0.62 -6.79 0.37
N LYS A 37 -1.47 -6.15 1.19
CA LYS A 37 -2.69 -5.44 0.75
C LYS A 37 -2.34 -4.11 0.09
N VAL A 38 -1.25 -3.48 0.54
CA VAL A 38 -0.74 -2.20 0.03
C VAL A 38 0.72 -2.39 -0.37
N THR A 39 1.11 -1.82 -1.51
CA THR A 39 2.51 -1.81 -1.94
C THR A 39 3.25 -0.62 -1.31
N LEU A 40 4.57 -0.73 -1.15
CA LEU A 40 5.42 0.39 -0.70
C LEU A 40 5.25 1.64 -1.57
N GLU A 41 5.06 1.45 -2.87
CA GLU A 41 4.80 2.54 -3.82
C GLU A 41 3.46 3.23 -3.53
N SER A 42 2.38 2.47 -3.35
CA SER A 42 1.06 3.03 -3.02
C SER A 42 1.06 3.69 -1.64
N ALA A 43 1.75 3.14 -0.64
CA ALA A 43 1.93 3.77 0.67
C ALA A 43 2.52 5.19 0.54
N ARG A 44 3.57 5.34 -0.28
CA ARG A 44 4.21 6.63 -0.52
C ARG A 44 3.33 7.57 -1.36
N ARG A 45 2.73 7.07 -2.44
CA ARG A 45 1.98 7.89 -3.40
C ARG A 45 0.69 8.42 -2.80
N ASP A 46 -0.09 7.53 -2.18
CA ASP A 46 -1.49 7.77 -1.83
C ASP A 46 -1.61 8.22 -0.37
N TYR A 47 -0.85 7.62 0.55
CA TYR A 47 -0.92 7.92 2.00
C TYR A 47 0.20 8.87 2.49
N LYS A 48 1.15 9.19 1.61
CA LYS A 48 2.35 10.00 1.89
C LYS A 48 3.21 9.42 3.03
N VAL A 49 3.19 8.10 3.20
CA VAL A 49 4.01 7.38 4.19
C VAL A 49 5.16 6.67 3.49
N VAL A 50 6.38 6.87 3.98
CA VAL A 50 7.57 6.19 3.48
C VAL A 50 7.88 5.02 4.40
N ILE A 51 8.03 3.84 3.83
CA ILE A 51 8.41 2.62 4.55
C ILE A 51 9.71 2.11 3.94
N ASP A 52 10.68 1.79 4.80
CA ASP A 52 11.95 1.21 4.39
C ASP A 52 11.71 -0.24 3.89
N PRO A 53 12.14 -0.58 2.66
CA PRO A 53 11.91 -1.89 2.06
C PRO A 53 12.72 -3.03 2.71
N GLN A 54 13.82 -2.72 3.39
CA GLN A 54 14.70 -3.69 4.04
C GLN A 54 14.22 -4.01 5.45
N THR A 55 13.83 -2.98 6.21
CA THR A 55 13.45 -3.15 7.62
C THR A 55 11.95 -3.27 7.82
N LEU A 56 11.14 -2.88 6.83
CA LEU A 56 9.68 -2.76 6.94
C LEU A 56 9.27 -1.95 8.17
N THR A 57 9.90 -0.79 8.34
CA THR A 57 9.58 0.23 9.34
C THR A 57 9.30 1.55 8.66
N ILE A 58 8.53 2.41 9.33
CA ILE A 58 8.18 3.74 8.82
C ILE A 58 9.42 4.64 8.92
N ASP A 59 9.73 5.36 7.84
CA ASP A 59 10.65 6.49 7.86
C ASP A 59 9.86 7.74 8.25
N GLU A 60 9.91 8.07 9.54
CA GLU A 60 9.17 9.20 10.09
C GLU A 60 9.62 10.54 9.48
N ALA A 61 10.92 10.71 9.24
CA ALA A 61 11.46 11.96 8.72
C ALA A 61 11.01 12.20 7.27
N ALA A 62 11.11 11.18 6.42
CA ALA A 62 10.66 11.29 5.03
C ALA A 62 9.13 11.40 4.92
N THR A 63 8.39 10.71 5.79
CA THR A 63 6.93 10.81 5.89
C THR A 63 6.50 12.23 6.28
N ALA A 64 7.10 12.80 7.34
CA ALA A 64 6.80 14.16 7.78
C ALA A 64 7.06 15.18 6.66
N LYS A 65 8.19 15.04 5.94
CA LYS A 65 8.52 15.90 4.80
C LYS A 65 7.50 15.81 3.65
N LEU A 66 7.00 14.61 3.35
CA LEU A 66 5.99 14.42 2.30
C LEU A 66 4.62 14.99 2.69
N ARG A 67 4.27 14.98 3.98
CA ARG A 67 2.99 15.49 4.49
C ARG A 67 3.00 16.99 4.77
N SER A 68 4.17 17.63 4.84
CA SER A 68 4.31 19.08 5.04
C SER A 68 4.33 19.89 3.75
N SER A 69 4.07 19.28 2.60
CA SER A 69 4.07 19.92 1.26
C SER A 69 2.65 20.10 0.75
#